data_AF-A0A6L6J8H0-F1
#
_entry.id   AF-A0A6L6J8H0-F1
#
_cell.length_a   1.000
_cell.length_b   1.000
_cell.length_c   1.000
_cell.angle_alpha   90.00
_cell.angle_beta   90.00
_cell.angle_gamma   90.00
#
_symmetry.space_group_name_H-M   'P 1'
#
loop_
_entity.id
_entity.type
_entity.pdbx_description
1 polymer ?
#
loop_
_entity_poly.entity_id
_entity_poly.type
_entity_poly.pdbx_seq_one_letter_code
_entity_poly.pdbx_strand_id
1 'polypeptide(L)'
;MDLKRFTGPQAGAQKYDLLTALAVAGLNGTAGFQTSMLRLVALITARYNWKADEFSVSQRDLARMWSVDERTVKREIKRLTSASILLQLRPGVRGRVAAYRLNYAELYRLSAPHWSEVGPDFSARMQSGHIEDKPAEDKVVRIDFRAKPEPADQMPFAITLHRLAGTEPELHRSWFSALSFVSFDGTLLCLKASSSFIGQYIAVHHLKPLQDTAQIEFPSLRRVIIVS
;
A
#
# COMPACT_ATOMS: atom_id res chain seq x y z
N MET A 1 2.48 16.29 3.07
CA MET A 1 1.39 15.43 3.57
C MET A 1 1.42 14.16 2.75
N ASP A 2 1.98 13.09 3.28
CA ASP A 2 2.02 11.82 2.58
C ASP A 2 0.59 11.27 2.48
N LEU A 3 0.06 11.21 1.26
CA LEU A 3 -1.28 10.73 1.00
C LEU A 3 -1.33 9.23 1.26
N LYS A 4 -2.26 8.79 2.12
CA LYS A 4 -2.57 7.38 2.38
C LYS A 4 -2.88 6.68 1.05
N ARG A 5 -1.89 5.99 0.48
CA ARG A 5 -2.06 5.21 -0.75
C ARG A 5 -2.71 3.90 -0.39
N PHE A 6 -3.87 3.60 -0.98
CA PHE A 6 -4.55 2.31 -0.88
C PHE A 6 -3.85 1.26 -1.76
N THR A 7 -2.55 1.07 -1.53
CA THR A 7 -1.65 0.14 -2.22
C THR A 7 -0.79 -0.57 -1.18
N GLY A 8 -0.71 -1.90 -1.21
CA GLY A 8 0.02 -2.72 -0.23
C GLY A 8 -0.84 -3.82 0.41
N PRO A 9 -0.31 -4.61 1.35
CA PRO A 9 -1.00 -5.79 1.92
C PRO A 9 -2.36 -5.50 2.56
N GLN A 10 -2.52 -4.32 3.17
CA GLN A 10 -3.78 -3.87 3.81
C GLN A 10 -4.72 -3.10 2.87
N ALA A 11 -4.33 -2.91 1.62
CA ALA A 11 -5.09 -2.08 0.68
C ALA A 11 -6.48 -2.64 0.35
N GLY A 12 -6.65 -3.97 0.40
CA GLY A 12 -7.94 -4.61 0.17
C GLY A 12 -8.97 -4.16 1.21
N ALA A 13 -8.66 -4.37 2.49
CA ALA A 13 -9.53 -4.01 3.61
C ALA A 13 -9.84 -2.50 3.63
N GLN A 14 -8.81 -1.66 3.44
CA GLN A 14 -8.97 -0.21 3.47
C GLN A 14 -9.90 0.32 2.36
N LYS A 15 -9.89 -0.28 1.16
CA LYS A 15 -10.81 0.12 0.08
C LYS A 15 -12.26 -0.17 0.44
N TYR A 16 -12.53 -1.33 1.05
CA TYR A 16 -13.87 -1.67 1.51
C TYR A 16 -14.30 -0.79 2.68
N ASP A 17 -13.38 -0.44 3.59
CA ASP A 17 -13.68 0.49 4.68
C ASP A 17 -14.06 1.88 4.15
N LEU A 18 -13.35 2.38 3.12
CA LEU A 18 -13.70 3.63 2.44
C LEU A 18 -15.07 3.56 1.75
N LEU A 19 -15.36 2.48 1.02
CA LEU A 19 -16.67 2.29 0.39
C LEU A 19 -17.80 2.22 1.43
N THR A 20 -17.54 1.57 2.57
CA THR A 20 -18.48 1.46 3.68
C THR A 20 -18.71 2.84 4.33
N ALA A 21 -17.65 3.59 4.61
CA ALA A 21 -17.74 4.96 5.11
C ALA A 21 -18.58 5.85 4.19
N LEU A 22 -18.33 5.80 2.88
CA LEU A 22 -19.06 6.56 1.88
C LEU A 22 -20.55 6.15 1.81
N ALA A 23 -20.84 4.86 1.85
CA ALA A 23 -22.21 4.35 1.83
C ALA A 23 -23.00 4.77 3.07
N VAL A 24 -22.41 4.63 4.26
CA VAL A 24 -23.07 4.95 5.54
C VAL A 24 -23.30 6.45 5.71
N ALA A 25 -22.34 7.28 5.30
CA ALA A 25 -22.56 8.73 5.21
C ALA A 25 -23.72 9.08 4.26
N GLY A 26 -23.82 8.37 3.13
CA GLY A 26 -24.91 8.53 2.18
C GLY A 26 -26.27 8.14 2.73
N LEU A 27 -26.36 6.98 3.39
CA LEU A 27 -27.60 6.43 3.96
C LEU A 27 -28.16 7.30 5.08
N ASN A 28 -27.31 7.96 5.86
CA ASN A 28 -27.70 8.90 6.91
C ASN A 28 -27.86 10.35 6.41
N GLY A 29 -27.77 10.59 5.10
CA GLY A 29 -27.91 11.91 4.49
C GLY A 29 -29.29 12.19 3.90
N THR A 30 -29.40 13.31 3.19
CA THR A 30 -30.60 13.62 2.40
C THR A 30 -30.73 12.68 1.20
N ALA A 31 -31.93 12.51 0.64
CA ALA A 31 -32.13 11.67 -0.56
C ALA A 31 -31.22 12.06 -1.75
N GLY A 32 -30.97 13.37 -1.92
CA GLY A 32 -30.02 13.87 -2.91
C GLY A 32 -28.59 13.43 -2.62
N PHE A 33 -28.16 13.51 -1.35
CA PHE A 33 -26.84 13.08 -0.91
C PHE A 33 -26.64 11.57 -1.04
N GLN A 34 -27.63 10.78 -0.63
CA GLN A 34 -27.64 9.32 -0.80
C GLN A 34 -27.45 8.94 -2.28
N THR A 35 -28.16 9.61 -3.19
CA THR A 35 -28.00 9.39 -4.63
C THR A 35 -26.58 9.74 -5.10
N SER A 36 -26.02 10.85 -4.61
CA SER A 36 -24.63 11.24 -4.92
C SER A 36 -23.62 10.21 -4.42
N MET A 37 -23.80 9.67 -3.22
CA MET A 37 -22.91 8.65 -2.69
C MET A 37 -23.04 7.35 -3.47
N LEU A 38 -24.24 6.89 -3.82
CA LEU A 38 -24.43 5.71 -4.67
C LEU A 38 -23.74 5.86 -6.03
N ARG A 39 -23.85 7.04 -6.66
CA ARG A 39 -23.14 7.35 -7.92
C ARG A 39 -21.63 7.31 -7.75
N LEU A 40 -21.11 7.80 -6.63
CA LEU A 40 -19.69 7.69 -6.29
C LEU A 40 -19.26 6.24 -6.05
N VAL A 41 -20.02 5.43 -5.32
CA VAL A 41 -19.72 3.99 -5.16
C VAL A 41 -19.56 3.35 -6.54
N ALA A 42 -20.54 3.51 -7.43
CA ALA A 42 -20.49 2.94 -8.78
C ALA A 42 -19.27 3.43 -9.59
N LEU A 43 -18.96 4.73 -9.53
CA LEU A 43 -17.78 5.30 -10.18
C LEU A 43 -16.49 4.71 -9.61
N ILE A 44 -16.39 4.61 -8.28
CA ILE A 44 -15.19 4.18 -7.59
C ILE A 44 -14.89 2.72 -7.93
N THR A 45 -15.91 1.87 -7.82
CA THR A 45 -15.79 0.44 -8.07
C THR A 45 -15.48 0.13 -9.54
N ALA A 46 -15.93 0.98 -10.47
CA ALA A 46 -15.76 0.72 -11.90
C ALA A 46 -14.53 1.41 -12.53
N ARG A 47 -14.15 2.61 -12.07
CA ARG A 47 -13.23 3.49 -12.83
C ARG A 47 -12.17 4.21 -11.99
N TYR A 48 -12.09 4.01 -10.68
CA TYR A 48 -11.06 4.66 -9.86
C TYR A 48 -9.69 4.03 -10.05
N ASN A 49 -8.68 4.83 -10.33
CA ASN A 49 -7.30 4.39 -10.39
C ASN A 49 -6.67 4.50 -9.00
N TRP A 50 -6.69 3.41 -8.23
CA TRP A 50 -6.10 3.34 -6.89
C TRP A 50 -4.59 3.61 -6.85
N LYS A 51 -3.86 3.37 -7.95
CA LYS A 51 -2.42 3.64 -8.02
C LYS A 51 -2.12 5.13 -8.18
N ALA A 52 -2.90 5.81 -9.02
CA ALA A 52 -2.77 7.24 -9.26
C ALA A 52 -3.59 8.11 -8.28
N ASP A 53 -4.44 7.46 -7.48
CA ASP A 53 -5.39 8.10 -6.57
C ASP A 53 -6.31 9.13 -7.26
N GLU A 54 -6.88 8.74 -8.41
CA GLU A 54 -7.75 9.63 -9.19
C GLU A 54 -8.69 8.85 -10.11
N PHE A 55 -9.74 9.53 -10.58
CA PHE A 55 -10.49 9.13 -11.77
C PHE A 55 -10.46 10.24 -12.81
N SER A 56 -10.46 9.83 -14.08
CA SER A 56 -10.60 10.72 -15.24
C SER A 56 -11.59 10.08 -16.21
N VAL A 57 -12.86 10.47 -16.11
CA VAL A 57 -13.98 9.88 -16.86
C VAL A 57 -14.81 10.99 -17.49
N SER A 58 -15.15 10.84 -18.77
CA SER A 58 -15.86 11.86 -19.54
C SER A 58 -17.29 12.07 -18.99
N GLN A 59 -17.86 13.28 -19.17
CA GLN A 59 -19.24 13.53 -18.74
C GLN A 59 -20.24 12.59 -19.42
N ARG A 60 -19.99 12.24 -20.68
CA ARG A 60 -20.78 11.27 -21.45
C ARG A 60 -20.75 9.87 -20.83
N ASP A 61 -19.59 9.40 -20.41
CA ASP A 61 -19.46 8.07 -19.82
C ASP A 61 -20.03 8.03 -18.40
N LEU A 62 -19.87 9.11 -17.62
CA LEU A 62 -20.53 9.28 -16.34
C LEU A 62 -22.05 9.27 -16.49
N ALA A 63 -22.59 9.98 -17.49
CA ALA A 63 -24.01 10.05 -17.79
C ALA A 63 -24.59 8.66 -18.07
N ARG A 64 -23.92 7.88 -18.93
CA ARG A 64 -24.30 6.49 -19.22
C ARG A 64 -24.24 5.60 -17.98
N MET A 65 -23.12 5.63 -17.25
CA MET A 65 -22.92 4.80 -16.06
C MET A 65 -23.95 5.10 -14.95
N TRP A 66 -24.35 6.36 -14.81
CA TRP A 66 -25.34 6.79 -13.81
C TRP A 66 -26.77 6.79 -14.35
N SER A 67 -26.99 6.43 -15.61
CA SER A 67 -28.29 6.48 -16.31
C SER A 67 -28.99 7.85 -16.19
N VAL A 68 -28.24 8.93 -16.43
CA VAL A 68 -28.71 10.32 -16.41
C VAL A 68 -28.20 11.10 -17.62
N ASP A 69 -28.63 12.35 -17.78
CA ASP A 69 -28.09 13.27 -18.78
C ASP A 69 -26.76 13.94 -18.34
N GLU A 70 -26.02 14.47 -19.31
CA GLU A 70 -24.74 15.17 -19.06
C GLU A 70 -24.93 16.44 -18.18
N ARG A 71 -26.11 17.08 -18.24
CA ARG A 71 -26.44 18.24 -17.40
C ARG A 71 -26.48 17.85 -15.92
N THR A 72 -27.02 16.69 -15.61
CA THR A 72 -27.11 16.11 -14.28
C THR A 72 -25.73 15.71 -13.79
N VAL A 73 -24.89 15.14 -14.65
CA VAL A 73 -23.47 14.90 -14.33
C VAL A 73 -22.76 16.18 -13.95
N LYS A 74 -22.89 17.25 -14.74
CA LYS A 74 -22.26 18.54 -14.46
C LYS A 74 -22.70 19.10 -13.10
N ARG A 75 -23.99 19.02 -12.79
CA ARG A 75 -24.55 19.44 -11.50
C ARG A 75 -24.00 18.59 -10.36
N GLU A 76 -23.87 17.29 -10.57
CA GLU A 76 -23.38 16.36 -9.55
C GLU A 76 -21.90 16.56 -9.25
N ILE A 77 -21.06 16.67 -10.28
CA ILE A 77 -19.64 16.99 -10.10
C ILE A 77 -19.49 18.32 -9.37
N LYS A 78 -20.26 19.35 -9.74
CA LYS A 78 -20.26 20.64 -9.02
C LYS A 78 -20.66 20.48 -7.55
N ARG A 79 -21.69 19.68 -7.25
CA ARG A 79 -22.14 19.43 -5.87
C ARG A 79 -21.04 18.76 -5.06
N LEU A 80 -20.45 17.70 -5.60
CA LEU A 80 -19.41 16.91 -4.94
C LEU A 80 -18.12 17.70 -4.73
N THR A 81 -17.73 18.58 -5.66
CA THR A 81 -16.58 19.47 -5.46
C THR A 81 -16.88 20.61 -4.50
N SER A 82 -18.09 21.18 -4.52
CA SER A 82 -18.50 22.23 -3.58
C SER A 82 -18.61 21.72 -2.14
N ALA A 83 -18.98 20.44 -1.96
CA ALA A 83 -18.98 19.76 -0.66
C ALA A 83 -17.58 19.24 -0.26
N SER A 84 -16.54 19.55 -1.03
CA SER A 84 -15.17 19.07 -0.80
C SER A 84 -15.02 17.55 -0.73
N ILE A 85 -15.98 16.77 -1.24
CA ILE A 85 -15.91 15.30 -1.33
C ILE A 85 -15.01 14.89 -2.49
N LEU A 86 -15.04 15.66 -3.57
CA LEU A 86 -14.11 15.55 -4.69
C LEU A 86 -13.15 16.72 -4.73
N LEU A 87 -11.88 16.42 -4.94
CA LEU A 87 -10.83 17.42 -5.16
C LEU A 87 -10.43 17.36 -6.63
N GLN A 88 -10.54 18.49 -7.33
CA GLN A 88 -10.10 18.59 -8.71
C GLN A 88 -8.58 18.68 -8.76
N LEU A 89 -7.94 17.69 -9.40
CA LEU A 89 -6.50 17.68 -9.59
C LEU A 89 -6.09 18.43 -10.85
N ARG A 90 -6.85 18.21 -11.93
CA ARG A 90 -6.60 18.83 -13.23
C ARG A 90 -7.93 19.23 -13.88
N PRO A 91 -8.07 20.48 -14.35
CA PRO A 91 -9.27 20.90 -15.05
C PRO A 91 -9.38 20.19 -16.41
N GLY A 92 -10.60 19.99 -16.87
CA GLY A 92 -10.87 19.50 -18.21
C GLY A 92 -10.61 20.60 -19.23
N VAL A 93 -9.96 20.27 -20.34
CA VAL A 93 -9.68 21.20 -21.45
C VAL A 93 -10.07 20.52 -22.77
N ARG A 94 -10.05 21.26 -23.89
CA ARG A 94 -10.39 20.68 -25.20
C ARG A 94 -9.52 19.44 -25.46
N GLY A 95 -10.18 18.28 -25.65
CA GLY A 95 -9.53 16.99 -25.89
C GLY A 95 -9.00 16.26 -24.64
N ARG A 96 -9.10 16.82 -23.43
CA ARG A 96 -8.68 16.15 -22.18
C ARG A 96 -9.75 16.26 -21.09
N VAL A 97 -10.07 15.12 -20.49
CA VAL A 97 -11.04 15.02 -19.39
C VAL A 97 -10.41 15.51 -18.08
N ALA A 98 -11.23 16.12 -17.22
CA ALA A 98 -10.82 16.54 -15.89
C ALA A 98 -10.45 15.32 -15.00
N ALA A 99 -9.46 15.49 -14.13
CA ALA A 99 -9.07 14.48 -13.15
C ALA A 99 -9.48 14.92 -11.75
N TYR A 100 -10.07 14.00 -10.99
CA TYR A 100 -10.52 14.23 -9.62
C TYR A 100 -10.03 13.10 -8.72
N ARG A 101 -9.82 13.43 -7.45
CA ARG A 101 -9.59 12.46 -6.37
C ARG A 101 -10.65 12.58 -5.28
N LEU A 102 -10.81 11.53 -4.49
CA LEU A 102 -11.64 11.57 -3.29
C LEU A 102 -10.94 12.38 -2.19
N ASN A 103 -11.72 13.09 -1.39
CA ASN A 103 -11.26 13.66 -0.13
C ASN A 103 -11.53 12.68 1.02
N TYR A 104 -10.56 11.84 1.33
CA TYR A 104 -10.69 10.84 2.38
C TYR A 104 -11.02 11.44 3.74
N ALA A 105 -10.35 12.55 4.10
CA ALA A 105 -10.59 13.23 5.37
C ALA A 105 -12.05 13.68 5.49
N GLU A 106 -12.60 14.27 4.43
CA GLU A 106 -14.00 14.71 4.44
C GLU A 106 -14.99 13.53 4.47
N LEU A 107 -14.74 12.48 3.69
CA LEU A 107 -15.57 11.27 3.73
C LEU A 107 -15.58 10.61 5.10
N TYR A 108 -14.43 10.57 5.76
CA TYR A 108 -14.32 10.04 7.11
C TYR A 108 -14.97 10.96 8.14
N ARG A 109 -14.81 12.28 8.02
CA ARG A 109 -15.51 13.25 8.87
C ARG A 109 -17.04 13.11 8.77
N LEU A 110 -17.56 12.93 7.55
CA LEU A 110 -19.00 12.76 7.29
C LEU A 110 -19.54 11.42 7.81
N SER A 111 -18.72 10.37 7.78
CA SER A 111 -19.15 9.02 8.20
C SER A 111 -18.89 8.73 9.68
N ALA A 112 -17.99 9.45 10.34
CA ALA A 112 -17.57 9.23 11.73
C ALA A 112 -18.73 9.11 12.73
N PRO A 113 -19.79 9.93 12.67
CA PRO A 113 -20.93 9.81 13.59
C PRO A 113 -21.66 8.46 13.51
N HIS A 114 -21.51 7.73 12.41
CA HIS A 114 -22.29 6.54 12.07
C HIS A 114 -21.47 5.25 12.05
N TRP A 115 -20.17 5.28 12.40
CA TRP A 115 -19.33 4.07 12.37
C TRP A 115 -19.82 2.99 13.34
N SER A 116 -20.42 3.38 14.47
CA SER A 116 -21.01 2.44 15.42
C SER A 116 -22.23 1.70 14.87
N GLU A 117 -22.94 2.30 13.90
CA GLU A 117 -24.11 1.68 13.25
C GLU A 117 -23.72 0.52 12.34
N VAL A 118 -22.47 0.51 11.83
CA VAL A 118 -21.91 -0.58 11.02
C VAL A 118 -21.50 -1.76 11.90
N GLY A 119 -20.86 -1.47 13.03
CA GLY A 119 -20.44 -2.46 14.00
C GLY A 119 -19.13 -2.10 14.73
N PRO A 120 -18.87 -2.73 15.87
CA PRO A 120 -17.74 -2.38 16.75
C PRO A 120 -16.37 -2.62 16.09
N ASP A 121 -16.23 -3.66 15.27
CA ASP A 121 -15.00 -3.97 14.54
C ASP A 121 -14.66 -2.92 13.47
N PHE A 122 -15.65 -2.50 12.67
CA PHE A 122 -15.47 -1.40 11.71
C PHE A 122 -15.12 -0.10 12.44
N SER A 123 -15.84 0.24 13.51
CA SER A 123 -15.55 1.43 14.32
C SER A 123 -14.11 1.40 14.86
N ALA A 124 -13.64 0.27 15.38
CA ALA A 124 -12.28 0.10 15.87
C ALA A 124 -11.24 0.26 14.75
N ARG A 125 -11.46 -0.31 13.55
CA ARG A 125 -10.57 -0.10 12.38
C ARG A 125 -10.51 1.35 11.93
N MET A 126 -11.67 2.01 11.88
CA MET A 126 -11.75 3.40 11.49
C MET A 126 -11.05 4.30 12.51
N GLN A 127 -11.24 4.08 13.81
CA GLN A 127 -10.57 4.82 14.88
C GLN A 127 -9.06 4.54 14.92
N SER A 128 -8.63 3.28 14.89
CA SER A 128 -7.20 2.91 14.87
C SER A 128 -6.47 3.40 13.62
N GLY A 129 -7.17 3.49 12.49
CA GLY A 129 -6.66 4.10 11.27
C GLY A 129 -6.73 5.63 11.21
N HIS A 130 -7.33 6.28 12.22
CA HIS A 130 -7.50 7.73 12.42
C HIS A 130 -6.75 8.30 13.63
N ILE A 131 -6.11 7.45 14.44
CA ILE A 131 -5.13 7.90 15.42
C ILE A 131 -3.91 8.39 14.62
N GLU A 132 -3.87 9.72 14.44
CA GLU A 132 -2.71 10.60 14.15
C GLU A 132 -2.53 11.08 12.69
N ASP A 133 -3.14 12.22 12.36
CA ASP A 133 -2.50 13.54 12.12
C ASP A 133 -1.87 14.22 13.36
N LYS A 134 -1.26 13.46 14.28
CA LYS A 134 -0.09 14.00 14.98
C LYS A 134 1.06 13.97 13.96
N PRO A 135 2.06 14.86 14.04
CA PRO A 135 3.34 14.52 13.47
C PRO A 135 3.66 13.19 14.15
N ALA A 136 3.61 12.11 13.38
CA ALA A 136 4.17 10.87 13.82
C ALA A 136 5.55 11.28 14.31
N GLU A 137 5.78 11.23 15.63
CA GLU A 137 7.09 10.81 16.07
C GLU A 137 7.39 9.63 15.17
N ASP A 138 8.44 9.81 14.40
CA ASP A 138 8.88 9.03 13.26
C ASP A 138 9.23 7.63 13.77
N LYS A 139 8.20 6.92 14.24
CA LYS A 139 8.09 5.51 14.48
C LYS A 139 7.28 4.93 13.33
N VAL A 140 7.48 5.51 12.14
CA VAL A 140 8.07 4.69 11.09
C VAL A 140 9.18 3.93 11.78
N VAL A 141 8.88 2.69 12.19
CA VAL A 141 9.91 1.66 12.16
C VAL A 141 10.33 1.68 10.70
N ARG A 142 11.27 2.58 10.38
CA ARG A 142 12.25 2.33 9.36
C ARG A 142 12.77 1.01 9.86
N ILE A 143 12.29 -0.06 9.24
CA ILE A 143 13.08 -1.26 9.17
C ILE A 143 14.26 -0.78 8.35
N ASP A 144 15.22 -0.15 9.05
CA ASP A 144 16.55 0.04 8.56
C ASP A 144 17.02 -1.38 8.32
N PHE A 145 17.00 -1.80 7.05
CA PHE A 145 17.78 -2.95 6.61
C PHE A 145 19.29 -2.69 6.77
N ARG A 146 19.68 -1.52 7.28
CA ARG A 146 20.94 -1.37 8.01
C ARG A 146 20.79 -1.94 9.41
N ALA A 147 21.01 -3.25 9.51
CA ALA A 147 21.83 -3.72 10.62
C ALA A 147 23.04 -2.78 10.67
N LYS A 148 23.21 -2.08 11.79
CA LYS A 148 24.43 -1.35 12.12
C LYS A 148 25.59 -2.29 11.77
N PRO A 149 26.50 -1.93 10.84
CA PRO A 149 27.70 -2.70 10.68
C PRO A 149 28.44 -2.56 12.00
N GLU A 150 28.42 -3.61 12.82
CA GLU A 150 29.60 -3.88 13.63
C GLU A 150 30.79 -3.88 12.67
N PRO A 151 31.92 -3.29 13.08
CA PRO A 151 33.02 -2.95 12.18
C PRO A 151 33.29 -4.10 11.22
N ALA A 152 32.89 -3.84 9.98
CA ALA A 152 33.01 -4.74 8.87
C ALA A 152 34.47 -4.74 8.49
N ASP A 153 35.22 -5.66 9.07
CA ASP A 153 36.45 -6.14 8.48
C ASP A 153 36.57 -7.62 8.84
N GLN A 154 36.43 -8.47 7.80
CA GLN A 154 36.82 -9.89 7.74
C GLN A 154 35.78 -11.00 7.99
N MET A 155 34.47 -10.75 7.91
CA MET A 155 33.49 -11.86 7.91
C MET A 155 33.19 -12.33 6.46
N PRO A 156 33.45 -13.61 6.09
CA PRO A 156 33.26 -14.12 4.72
C PRO A 156 31.83 -13.97 4.18
N PHE A 157 30.82 -13.94 5.06
CA PHE A 157 29.43 -13.72 4.65
C PHE A 157 29.14 -12.27 4.22
N ALA A 158 29.84 -11.28 4.79
CA ALA A 158 29.69 -9.89 4.35
C ALA A 158 30.24 -9.70 2.93
N ILE A 159 31.34 -10.38 2.59
CA ILE A 159 31.89 -10.43 1.22
C ILE A 159 30.90 -11.13 0.28
N THR A 160 30.28 -12.22 0.74
CA THR A 160 29.23 -12.92 -0.01
C THR A 160 28.06 -11.99 -0.36
N LEU A 161 27.56 -11.21 0.62
CA LEU A 161 26.48 -10.23 0.37
C LEU A 161 26.91 -9.12 -0.58
N HIS A 162 28.13 -8.60 -0.44
CA HIS A 162 28.66 -7.58 -1.34
C HIS A 162 28.77 -8.09 -2.78
N ARG A 163 29.21 -9.33 -2.96
CA ARG A 163 29.28 -10.00 -4.28
C ARG A 163 27.88 -10.20 -4.87
N LEU A 164 26.91 -10.64 -4.06
CA LEU A 164 25.51 -10.77 -4.48
C LEU A 164 24.89 -9.43 -4.90
N ALA A 165 25.24 -8.33 -4.22
CA ALA A 165 24.81 -6.99 -4.62
C ALA A 165 25.35 -6.56 -5.99
N GLY A 166 26.55 -7.03 -6.36
CA GLY A 166 27.17 -6.77 -7.66
C GLY A 166 26.65 -7.66 -8.78
N THR A 167 26.38 -8.94 -8.52
CA THR A 167 25.92 -9.89 -9.55
C THR A 167 24.41 -9.82 -9.76
N GLU A 168 23.63 -9.68 -8.68
CA GLU A 168 22.16 -9.79 -8.68
C GLU A 168 21.52 -8.69 -7.80
N PRO A 169 21.60 -7.40 -8.22
CA PRO A 169 21.25 -6.26 -7.39
C PRO A 169 19.78 -6.23 -6.93
N GLU A 170 18.85 -6.64 -7.80
CA GLU A 170 17.41 -6.67 -7.49
C GLU A 170 17.08 -7.76 -6.46
N LEU A 171 17.71 -8.95 -6.57
CA LEU A 171 17.54 -10.04 -5.60
C LEU A 171 18.19 -9.70 -4.26
N HIS A 172 19.37 -9.09 -4.28
CA HIS A 172 20.03 -8.63 -3.07
C HIS A 172 19.17 -7.60 -2.32
N ARG A 173 18.66 -6.59 -3.03
CA ARG A 173 17.82 -5.54 -2.44
C ARG A 173 16.51 -6.07 -1.88
N SER A 174 15.89 -7.05 -2.55
CA SER A 174 14.57 -7.55 -2.17
C SER A 174 14.62 -8.68 -1.14
N TRP A 175 15.69 -9.48 -1.12
CA TRP A 175 15.74 -10.73 -0.35
C TRP A 175 17.02 -10.89 0.47
N PHE A 176 18.21 -10.86 -0.15
CA PHE A 176 19.44 -11.25 0.56
C PHE A 176 19.92 -10.22 1.59
N SER A 177 19.62 -8.93 1.41
CA SER A 177 19.93 -7.88 2.38
C SER A 177 19.22 -8.05 3.72
N ALA A 178 18.20 -8.91 3.78
CA ALA A 178 17.47 -9.26 4.99
C ALA A 178 18.05 -10.47 5.74
N LEU A 179 19.18 -11.03 5.28
CA LEU A 179 19.87 -12.15 5.91
C LEU A 179 21.02 -11.67 6.79
N SER A 180 21.16 -12.30 7.95
CA SER A 180 22.27 -12.09 8.88
C SER A 180 23.00 -13.40 9.14
N PHE A 181 24.31 -13.34 9.31
CA PHE A 181 25.13 -14.51 9.65
C PHE A 181 24.85 -14.93 11.10
N VAL A 182 24.68 -16.23 11.33
CA VAL A 182 24.54 -16.80 12.68
C VAL A 182 25.77 -17.62 13.03
N SER A 183 26.09 -18.63 12.22
CA SER A 183 27.23 -19.51 12.47
C SER A 183 27.65 -20.25 11.19
N PHE A 184 28.86 -20.79 11.22
CA PHE A 184 29.36 -21.72 10.21
C PHE A 184 30.12 -22.83 10.91
N ASP A 185 29.74 -24.08 10.69
CA ASP A 185 30.35 -25.26 11.34
C ASP A 185 31.39 -25.98 10.47
N GLY A 186 31.82 -25.35 9.37
CA GLY A 186 32.74 -25.94 8.39
C GLY A 186 32.04 -26.52 7.17
N THR A 187 30.78 -26.96 7.27
CA THR A 187 30.02 -27.49 6.11
C THR A 187 28.60 -26.95 5.98
N LEU A 188 28.07 -26.37 7.05
CA LEU A 188 26.74 -25.80 7.15
C LEU A 188 26.84 -24.33 7.50
N LEU A 189 26.30 -23.49 6.63
CA LEU A 189 26.13 -22.06 6.89
C LEU A 189 24.75 -21.81 7.46
N CYS A 190 24.68 -21.26 8.67
CA CYS A 190 23.45 -20.87 9.32
C CYS A 190 23.22 -19.36 9.19
N LEU A 191 22.10 -19.00 8.58
CA LEU A 191 21.69 -17.62 8.33
C LEU A 191 20.36 -17.36 9.02
N LYS A 192 20.17 -16.15 9.54
CA LYS A 192 18.90 -15.71 10.10
C LYS A 192 18.23 -14.71 9.16
N ALA A 193 16.99 -15.00 8.78
CA ALA A 193 16.14 -14.09 8.05
C ALA A 193 15.39 -13.14 9.01
N SER A 194 15.08 -11.94 8.55
CA SER A 194 14.28 -10.98 9.34
C SER A 194 12.81 -11.40 9.51
N SER A 195 12.31 -12.35 8.72
CA SER A 195 10.99 -12.99 8.91
C SER A 195 10.98 -14.43 8.41
N SER A 196 10.05 -15.24 8.94
CA SER A 196 9.84 -16.63 8.49
C SER A 196 9.46 -16.73 7.02
N PHE A 197 8.68 -15.77 6.51
CA PHE A 197 8.33 -15.69 5.09
C PHE A 197 9.57 -15.48 4.20
N ILE A 198 10.43 -14.53 4.55
CA ILE A 198 11.67 -14.27 3.78
C ILE A 198 12.56 -15.51 3.80
N GLY A 199 12.73 -16.14 4.96
CA GLY A 199 13.54 -17.36 5.08
C GLY A 199 13.00 -18.51 4.22
N GLN A 200 11.69 -18.77 4.29
CA GLN A 200 11.03 -19.80 3.49
C GLN A 200 11.14 -19.50 1.98
N TYR A 201 10.89 -18.26 1.58
CA TYR A 201 10.89 -17.87 0.18
C TYR A 201 12.28 -17.98 -0.44
N ILE A 202 13.33 -17.54 0.27
CA ILE A 202 14.72 -17.71 -0.18
C ILE A 202 15.07 -19.20 -0.24
N ALA A 203 14.71 -19.99 0.78
CA ALA A 203 14.98 -21.43 0.79
C ALA A 203 14.35 -22.18 -0.39
N VAL A 204 13.17 -21.74 -0.86
CA VAL A 204 12.46 -22.38 -1.98
C VAL A 204 12.92 -21.85 -3.34
N HIS A 205 13.09 -20.53 -3.50
CA HIS A 205 13.24 -19.91 -4.82
C HIS A 205 14.65 -19.38 -5.13
N HIS A 206 15.43 -19.04 -4.09
CA HIS A 206 16.69 -18.29 -4.25
C HIS A 206 17.87 -18.93 -3.49
N LEU A 207 17.74 -20.19 -3.08
CA LEU A 207 18.76 -20.89 -2.32
C LEU A 207 20.01 -21.16 -3.18
N LYS A 208 19.82 -21.51 -4.45
CA LYS A 208 20.93 -21.85 -5.36
C LYS A 208 21.86 -20.66 -5.62
N PRO A 209 21.38 -19.46 -6.04
CA PRO A 209 22.26 -18.29 -6.19
C PRO A 209 23.01 -17.89 -4.91
N LEU A 210 22.33 -18.01 -3.75
CA LEU A 210 22.92 -17.73 -2.44
C LEU A 210 24.03 -18.74 -2.11
N GLN A 211 23.77 -20.03 -2.31
CA GLN A 211 24.73 -21.09 -2.03
C GLN A 211 25.94 -21.04 -2.98
N ASP A 212 25.71 -20.81 -4.28
CA ASP A 212 26.77 -20.70 -5.28
C ASP A 212 27.73 -19.55 -4.95
N THR A 213 27.17 -18.40 -4.54
CA THR A 213 27.97 -17.24 -4.16
C THR A 213 28.67 -17.45 -2.81
N ALA A 214 28.00 -18.07 -1.84
CA ALA A 214 28.59 -18.40 -0.55
C ALA A 214 29.72 -19.42 -0.65
N GLN A 215 29.67 -20.35 -1.62
CA GLN A 215 30.72 -21.35 -1.83
C GLN A 215 32.09 -20.73 -2.18
N ILE A 216 32.09 -19.55 -2.82
CA ILE A 216 33.31 -18.83 -3.18
C ILE A 216 34.06 -18.39 -1.92
N GLU A 217 33.32 -17.92 -0.91
CA GLU A 217 33.88 -17.41 0.34
C GLU A 217 33.96 -18.52 1.44
N PHE A 218 33.19 -19.60 1.29
CA PHE A 218 33.19 -20.79 2.14
C PHE A 218 33.46 -22.05 1.29
N PRO A 219 34.72 -22.37 0.94
CA PRO A 219 35.04 -23.48 0.04
C PRO A 219 34.55 -24.85 0.49
N SER A 220 34.39 -25.05 1.81
CA SER A 220 33.92 -26.31 2.43
C SER A 220 32.41 -26.36 2.63
N LEU A 221 31.67 -25.32 2.23
CA LEU A 221 30.21 -25.27 2.34
C LEU A 221 29.56 -26.42 1.57
N ARG A 222 28.58 -27.07 2.18
CA ARG A 222 27.76 -28.13 1.55
C ARG A 222 26.28 -27.78 1.60
N ARG A 223 25.86 -27.05 2.63
CA ARG A 223 24.45 -26.72 2.86
C ARG A 223 24.30 -25.36 3.50
N VAL A 224 23.28 -24.63 3.09
CA VAL A 224 22.84 -23.39 3.74
C VAL A 224 21.51 -23.67 4.43
N ILE A 225 21.36 -23.24 5.68
CA ILE A 225 20.08 -23.25 6.39
C ILE A 225 19.70 -21.83 6.76
N ILE A 226 18.41 -21.54 6.65
CA ILE A 226 17.84 -20.24 6.98
C ILE A 226 16.88 -20.43 8.14
N VAL A 227 17.18 -19.81 9.27
CA VAL A 227 16.33 -19.78 10.47
C VAL A 227 15.61 -18.44 10.55
N SER A 228 14.43 -18.43 11.19
CA SER A 228 13.63 -17.22 11.44
C SER A 228 13.62 -16.86 12.91
#